data_AF-A0A532CHD4-F1
#
_entry.id   AF-A0A532CHD4-F1
#
_cell.length_a   1.000
_cell.length_b   1.000
_cell.length_c   1.000
_cell.angle_alpha   90.00
_cell.angle_beta   90.00
_cell.angle_gamma   90.00
#
_symmetry.space_group_name_H-M   'P 1'
#
loop_
_entity.id
_entity.type
_entity.pdbx_description
1 polymer ?
#
loop_
_entity_poly.entity_id
_entity_poly.type
_entity_poly.pdbx_seq_one_letter_code
_entity_poly.pdbx_strand_id
1 'polypeptide(L)' 'MAFRLRIASQATLSPLIDFPAMLSMPPGEVPQPVPLFALIQPDEQNRAMATLLLPNEVSATIIPMN' A
#
# COMPACT_ATOMS: atom_id res chain seq x y z
N MET A 1 22.66 6.07 -18.37
CA MET A 1 21.94 5.51 -17.21
C MET A 1 20.46 5.75 -17.46
N ALA A 2 19.70 4.73 -17.85
CA ALA A 2 18.28 4.89 -18.20
C ALA A 2 17.42 4.34 -17.07
N PHE A 3 16.72 5.22 -16.36
CA PHE A 3 15.77 4.87 -15.32
C PHE A 3 14.48 4.40 -15.99
N ARG A 4 14.31 3.08 -16.13
CA ARG A 4 13.09 2.50 -16.71
C ARG A 4 12.07 2.34 -15.60
N LEU A 5 11.13 3.29 -15.52
CA LEU A 5 9.96 3.20 -14.64
C LEU A 5 9.06 2.07 -15.15
N ARG A 6 9.32 0.84 -14.74
CA ARG A 6 8.43 -0.30 -15.00
C ARG A 6 7.35 -0.25 -13.93
N ILE A 7 6.18 0.27 -14.29
CA ILE A 7 4.96 0.09 -13.49
C ILE A 7 4.76 -1.42 -13.41
N ALA A 8 5.17 -2.02 -12.30
CA ALA A 8 5.00 -3.44 -12.09
C ALA A 8 3.50 -3.70 -12.09
N SER A 9 3.01 -4.52 -13.01
CA SER A 9 1.66 -5.07 -13.00
C SER A 9 1.54 -6.07 -11.84
N GLN A 10 1.85 -5.63 -10.62
CA GLN A 10 1.67 -6.42 -9.42
C GLN A 10 0.19 -6.77 -9.36
N ALA A 11 -0.09 -8.05 -9.13
CA ALA A 11 -1.44 -8.47 -8.86
C ALA A 11 -1.89 -7.74 -7.60
N THR A 12 -2.70 -6.68 -7.76
CA THR A 12 -3.42 -6.06 -6.66
C THR A 12 -4.45 -7.09 -6.18
N LEU A 13 -4.00 -8.05 -5.37
CA LEU A 13 -4.88 -8.87 -4.57
C LEU A 13 -5.29 -7.96 -3.42
N SER A 14 -6.38 -7.23 -3.61
CA SER A 14 -6.98 -6.39 -2.59
C SER A 14 -7.99 -7.21 -1.78
N PRO A 15 -7.62 -7.84 -0.65
CA PRO A 15 -8.58 -7.90 0.44
C PRO A 15 -8.73 -6.48 0.98
N LEU A 16 -9.96 -5.96 0.94
CA LEU A 16 -10.31 -4.72 1.61
C LEU A 16 -10.37 -5.02 3.11
N ILE A 17 -9.55 -4.33 3.90
CA ILE A 17 -9.55 -4.44 5.37
C ILE A 17 -10.21 -3.18 5.92
N ASP A 18 -11.27 -3.32 6.69
CA ASP A 18 -11.84 -2.20 7.44
C ASP A 18 -11.00 -1.95 8.70
N PHE A 19 -10.36 -0.79 8.78
CA PHE A 19 -9.53 -0.39 9.90
C PHE A 19 -10.09 0.85 10.60
N PRO A 20 -10.27 0.82 11.94
CA PRO A 20 -10.77 1.98 12.67
C PRO A 20 -9.67 3.05 12.77
N ALA A 21 -9.90 4.22 12.18
CA ALA A 21 -8.92 5.30 12.16
C ALA A 21 -9.53 6.69 12.39
N MET A 22 -8.70 7.60 12.89
CA MET A 22 -9.05 9.00 13.17
C MET A 22 -8.44 9.92 12.11
N LEU A 23 -8.79 9.70 10.84
CA LEU A 23 -8.14 10.34 9.69
C LEU A 23 -8.87 11.58 9.15
N SER A 24 -9.96 12.03 9.80
CA SER A 24 -10.63 13.28 9.44
C SER A 24 -9.83 14.50 9.89
N MET A 25 -9.99 15.63 9.18
CA MET A 25 -9.46 16.93 9.61
C MET A 25 -10.61 17.94 9.78
N PRO A 26 -10.95 18.37 11.02
CA PRO A 26 -10.32 17.98 12.29
C PRO A 26 -10.59 16.50 12.65
N PRO A 27 -9.76 15.88 13.51
CA PRO A 27 -10.02 14.53 14.00
C PRO A 27 -11.37 14.48 14.73
N GLY A 28 -12.19 13.47 14.44
CA GLY A 28 -13.44 13.22 15.17
C GLY A 28 -13.19 12.76 16.62
N GLU A 29 -14.24 12.36 17.32
CA GLU A 29 -14.13 11.73 18.65
C GLU A 29 -14.20 10.19 18.59
N VAL A 30 -14.73 9.65 17.48
CA VAL A 30 -14.95 8.22 17.29
C VAL A 30 -14.20 7.74 16.03
N PRO A 31 -13.35 6.70 16.14
CA PRO A 31 -12.68 6.10 14.99
C PRO A 31 -13.68 5.66 13.93
N GLN A 32 -13.47 6.09 12.70
CA GLN A 32 -14.32 5.71 11.57
C GLN A 32 -13.70 4.50 10.87
N PRO A 33 -14.51 3.55 10.36
CA PRO A 33 -14.02 2.50 9.48
C PRO A 33 -13.42 3.12 8.21
N VAL A 34 -12.16 2.79 7.92
CA VAL A 34 -11.47 3.21 6.72
C VAL A 34 -11.00 1.97 5.96
N PRO A 35 -11.32 1.85 4.66
CA PRO A 35 -10.85 0.72 3.88
C PRO A 35 -9.36 0.86 3.60
N LEU A 36 -8.60 -0.17 3.95
CA LEU A 36 -7.19 -0.31 3.60
C LEU A 36 -7.04 -1.30 2.46
N PHE A 37 -6.16 -0.95 1.53
CA PHE A 37 -5.74 -1.79 0.43
C PHE A 37 -4.39 -2.41 0.74
N ALA A 38 -4.25 -3.73 0.54
CA ALA A 38 -2.97 -4.41 0.67
C ALA A 38 -2.33 -4.62 -0.71
N LEU A 39 -1.06 -4.22 -0.84
CA LEU A 39 -0.20 -4.58 -1.95
C LEU A 39 0.82 -5.61 -1.48
N ILE A 40 0.76 -6.81 -2.04
CA ILE A 40 1.71 -7.88 -1.73
C ILE A 40 2.79 -7.92 -2.81
N GLN A 41 4.03 -7.76 -2.39
CA GLN A 41 5.20 -7.77 -3.27
C GLN A 41 6.14 -8.90 -2.85
N PRO A 42 6.84 -9.56 -3.79
CA PRO A 42 7.91 -10.46 -3.41
C PRO A 42 9.02 -9.68 -2.72
N ASP A 43 9.55 -10.24 -1.63
CA ASP A 43 10.71 -9.70 -0.93
C ASP A 43 11.75 -10.81 -0.77
N GLU A 44 12.96 -10.55 -1.24
CA GLU A 44 14.10 -11.48 -1.23
C GLU A 44 14.46 -11.92 0.20
N GLN A 45 14.17 -11.08 1.21
CA GLN A 45 14.46 -11.38 2.61
C GLN A 45 13.30 -12.07 3.33
N ASN A 46 12.06 -11.64 3.11
CA ASN A 46 10.91 -12.06 3.92
C ASN A 46 9.86 -12.91 3.17
N ARG A 47 10.19 -13.43 1.98
CA ARG A 47 9.29 -14.15 1.04
C ARG A 47 8.23 -13.26 0.40
N ALA A 48 7.63 -12.33 1.15
CA ALA A 48 6.72 -11.30 0.65
C ALA A 48 6.62 -10.10 1.60
N MET A 49 6.52 -8.89 1.05
CA MET A 49 6.24 -7.64 1.75
C MET A 49 4.80 -7.20 1.47
N ALA A 50 4.05 -6.91 2.53
CA ALA A 50 2.71 -6.32 2.44
C ALA A 50 2.78 -4.81 2.72
N THR A 51 2.30 -3.99 1.79
CA THR A 51 2.13 -2.54 1.99
C THR A 51 0.65 -2.25 2.14
N LEU A 52 0.26 -1.60 3.25
CA LEU A 52 -1.12 -1.14 3.47
C LEU A 52 -1.25 0.31 3.02
N LEU A 53 -2.29 0.60 2.24
CA LEU A 53 -2.55 1.92 1.69
C LEU A 53 -3.97 2.38 2.00
N LEU A 54 -4.10 3.66 2.31
CA LEU A 54 -5.40 4.32 2.30
C LEU A 54 -5.94 4.44 0.86
N PRO A 55 -7.25 4.64 0.66
CA PRO A 55 -7.85 4.69 -0.67
C PRO A 55 -7.28 5.76 -1.60
N ASN A 56 -6.79 6.85 -1.02
CA ASN A 56 -6.23 8.00 -1.74
C ASN A 56 -4.71 8.11 -1.59
N GLU A 57 -4.07 7.09 -1.01
CA GLU A 57 -2.63 7.09 -0.78
C GLU A 57 -1.90 6.47 -1.97
N VAL A 58 -0.87 7.18 -2.43
CA VAL A 58 0.00 6.74 -3.52
C VAL A 58 1.35 6.36 -2.92
N SER A 59 1.76 5.12 -3.13
CA SER A 59 3.07 4.61 -2.70
C SER A 59 3.85 4.04 -3.86
N ALA A 60 5.17 4.15 -3.81
CA ALA A 60 6.09 3.66 -4.82
C ALA A 60 7.17 2.80 -4.17
N THR A 61 7.36 1.60 -4.71
CA THR A 61 8.46 0.70 -4.32
C THR A 61 9.45 0.60 -5.48
N ILE A 62 10.71 0.91 -5.21
CA ILE A 62 11.79 0.84 -6.21
C ILE A 62 12.66 -0.36 -5.86
N ILE A 63 12.58 -1.41 -6.68
CA ILE A 63 13.43 -2.58 -6.56
C ILE A 63 14.57 -2.42 -7.58
N PRO A 64 15.82 -2.20 -7.14
CA PRO A 64 16.95 -2.13 -8.05
C PRO A 64 17.15 -3.49 -8.73
N MET A 65 17.22 -3.49 -10.05
CA MET A 65 17.62 -4.65 -10.84
C MET A 65 19.05 -4.42 -11.31
N ASN A 66 19.95 -5.35 -11.01
CA ASN A 66 21.30 -5.40 -11.61
C ASN A 66 21.23 -5.77 -13.09
#